data_AF-A0A1A3CVV1-F1
#
_entry.id   AF-A0A1A3CVV1-F1
#
_cell.length_a   1.000
_cell.length_b   1.000
_cell.length_c   1.000
_cell.angle_alpha   90.00
_cell.angle_beta   90.00
_cell.angle_gamma   90.00
#
_symmetry.space_group_name_H-M   'P 1'
#
loop_
_entity.id
_entity.type
_entity.pdbx_description
1 polymer ?
#
loop_
_entity_poly.entity_id
_entity_poly.type
_entity_poly.pdbx_seq_one_letter_code
_entity_poly.pdbx_strand_id
1 'polypeptide(L)'
;MITEPAKTFSRTFRGYDPAAVDAYLEVLFTKQKLLIDEVQSLRAQRNEYGDEAAALRIEVACLNDEVAMLSDTSPSPYAMQHRMAKLLRRALDEISRMHSEARAEADAMIAAAEAETEAAQREHQELLADMALQQKALETQCAETKKNVDAEVAGRRAEAQSSIDHAFQEAEHERERLLAEAKRQARLLQEQARQAVAQANQQRILILEELMGVARDLQAVPASLESAYQELNNAAEASVVVPLDQRSQAPAGPAVAS
;
A
#
# COMPACT_ATOMS: atom_id res chain seq x y z
N MET A 1 10.87 -81.04 55.08
CA MET A 1 9.57 -81.74 55.00
C MET A 1 9.85 -83.24 55.00
N ILE A 2 9.88 -83.87 56.17
CA ILE A 2 9.99 -85.33 56.28
C ILE A 2 8.56 -85.86 56.19
N THR A 3 8.16 -86.37 55.03
CA THR A 3 6.84 -86.95 54.83
C THR A 3 6.89 -88.41 55.28
N GLU A 4 6.18 -88.73 56.35
CA GLU A 4 6.04 -90.12 56.81
C GLU A 4 5.23 -90.95 55.78
N PRO A 5 5.62 -92.20 55.49
CA PRO A 5 4.92 -93.05 54.53
C PRO A 5 3.51 -93.42 55.04
N ALA A 6 2.54 -93.45 54.13
CA ALA A 6 1.14 -93.75 54.44
C ALA A 6 0.97 -95.15 55.05
N LYS A 7 0.39 -95.23 56.26
CA LYS A 7 0.20 -96.50 56.98
C LYS A 7 -1.04 -97.23 56.47
N THR A 8 -0.90 -98.52 56.16
CA THR A 8 -1.99 -99.40 55.69
C THR A 8 -2.54 -100.26 56.82
N PHE A 9 -3.85 -100.24 57.05
CA PHE A 9 -4.55 -101.08 58.03
C PHE A 9 -5.09 -102.36 57.39
N SER A 10 -5.13 -103.47 58.14
CA SER A 10 -5.75 -104.72 57.72
C SER A 10 -7.28 -104.57 57.61
N ARG A 11 -7.89 -105.21 56.60
CA ARG A 11 -9.36 -105.21 56.39
C ARG A 11 -10.01 -106.44 57.03
N THR A 12 -11.07 -106.22 57.79
CA THR A 12 -11.97 -107.24 58.35
C THR A 12 -13.33 -107.20 57.61
N PHE A 13 -14.22 -108.17 57.86
CA PHE A 13 -15.53 -108.21 57.22
C PHE A 13 -16.32 -106.93 57.55
N ARG A 14 -16.56 -106.10 56.52
CA ARG A 14 -17.20 -104.76 56.56
C ARG A 14 -16.32 -103.56 56.99
N GLY A 15 -15.00 -103.65 57.04
CA GLY A 15 -14.19 -102.45 57.32
C GLY A 15 -12.70 -102.66 57.59
N TYR A 16 -12.05 -101.64 58.15
CA TYR A 16 -10.73 -101.77 58.78
C TYR A 16 -10.89 -102.27 60.23
N ASP A 17 -9.85 -102.88 60.79
CA ASP A 17 -9.83 -103.27 62.21
C ASP A 17 -9.92 -102.01 63.13
N PRO A 18 -11.02 -101.83 63.89
CA PRO A 18 -11.22 -100.62 64.69
C PRO A 18 -10.14 -100.45 65.76
N ALA A 19 -9.66 -101.52 66.39
CA ALA A 19 -8.66 -101.42 67.45
C ALA A 19 -7.30 -100.93 66.93
N ALA A 20 -6.90 -101.35 65.72
CA ALA A 20 -5.67 -100.91 65.08
C ALA A 20 -5.75 -99.45 64.59
N VAL A 21 -6.93 -99.02 64.14
CA VAL A 21 -7.18 -97.64 63.73
C VAL A 21 -7.20 -96.71 64.95
N ASP A 22 -7.90 -97.07 66.02
CA ASP A 22 -7.98 -96.27 67.24
C ASP A 22 -6.61 -96.10 67.90
N ALA A 23 -5.81 -97.17 68.00
CA ALA A 23 -4.45 -97.09 68.52
C ALA A 23 -3.56 -96.16 67.67
N TYR A 24 -3.75 -96.11 66.36
CA TYR A 24 -3.03 -95.19 65.49
C TYR A 24 -3.54 -93.75 65.61
N LEU A 25 -4.85 -93.55 65.77
CA LEU A 25 -5.43 -92.23 66.02
C LEU A 25 -4.89 -91.64 67.32
N GLU A 26 -4.76 -92.42 68.39
CA GLU A 26 -4.15 -91.98 69.65
C GLU A 26 -2.68 -91.57 69.47
N VAL A 27 -1.90 -92.32 68.69
CA VAL A 27 -0.52 -91.93 68.33
C VAL A 27 -0.49 -90.64 67.51
N LEU A 28 -1.44 -90.46 66.59
CA LEU A 28 -1.56 -89.21 65.84
C LEU A 28 -2.00 -88.04 66.72
N PHE A 29 -2.92 -88.23 67.66
CA PHE A 29 -3.36 -87.18 68.58
C PHE A 29 -2.22 -86.76 69.52
N THR A 30 -1.47 -87.71 70.07
CA THR A 30 -0.29 -87.40 70.90
C THR A 30 0.80 -86.67 70.10
N LYS A 31 1.06 -87.09 68.86
CA LYS A 31 1.99 -86.41 67.95
C LYS A 31 1.50 -85.00 67.58
N GLN A 32 0.22 -84.85 67.26
CA GLN A 32 -0.39 -83.56 66.94
C GLN A 32 -0.28 -82.62 68.14
N LYS A 33 -0.56 -83.11 69.36
CA LYS A 33 -0.42 -82.34 70.59
C LYS A 33 1.01 -81.88 70.82
N LEU A 34 1.99 -82.78 70.67
CA LEU A 34 3.42 -82.44 70.80
C LEU A 34 3.84 -81.37 69.78
N LEU A 35 3.42 -81.48 68.52
CA LEU A 35 3.72 -80.49 67.49
C LEU A 35 3.05 -79.14 67.77
N ILE A 36 1.83 -79.13 68.31
CA ILE A 36 1.15 -77.89 68.71
C ILE A 36 1.92 -77.24 69.87
N ASP A 37 2.32 -78.01 70.87
CA ASP A 37 3.08 -77.53 72.02
C ASP A 37 4.45 -76.98 71.58
N GLU A 38 5.15 -77.65 70.66
CA GLU A 38 6.42 -77.20 70.09
C GLU A 38 6.27 -75.92 69.25
N VAL A 39 5.21 -75.82 68.43
CA VAL A 39 4.92 -74.58 67.69
C VAL A 39 4.59 -73.43 68.65
N GLN A 40 3.89 -73.70 69.75
CA GLN A 40 3.62 -72.70 70.78
C GLN A 40 4.90 -72.27 71.51
N SER A 41 5.79 -73.20 71.86
CA SER A 41 7.08 -72.87 72.50
C SER A 41 7.99 -72.08 71.57
N LEU A 42 8.06 -72.43 70.28
CA LEU A 42 8.84 -71.68 69.29
C LEU A 42 8.27 -70.29 69.04
N ARG A 43 6.93 -70.14 69.07
CA ARG A 43 6.28 -68.83 68.98
C ARG A 43 6.58 -67.97 70.21
N ALA A 44 6.57 -68.54 71.41
CA ALA A 44 6.94 -67.85 72.63
C ALA A 44 8.41 -67.36 72.56
N GLN A 45 9.35 -68.26 72.23
CA GLN A 45 10.76 -67.90 72.05
C GLN A 45 10.97 -66.84 70.98
N ARG A 46 10.27 -66.92 69.84
CA ARG A 46 10.34 -65.90 68.79
C ARG A 46 9.87 -64.53 69.30
N ASN A 47 8.82 -64.50 70.12
CA ASN A 47 8.33 -63.26 70.70
C ASN A 47 9.32 -62.68 71.72
N GLU A 48 9.89 -63.53 72.58
CA GLU A 48 10.94 -63.13 73.54
C GLU A 48 12.16 -62.52 72.84
N TYR A 49 12.70 -63.19 71.81
CA TYR A 49 13.79 -62.62 71.00
C TYR A 49 13.37 -61.35 70.24
N GLY A 50 12.10 -61.23 69.87
CA GLY A 50 11.54 -60.03 69.27
C GLY A 50 11.54 -58.85 70.23
N ASP A 51 11.14 -59.08 71.47
CA ASP A 51 11.09 -58.09 72.54
C ASP A 51 12.52 -57.67 72.95
N GLU A 52 13.45 -58.62 73.06
CA GLU A 52 14.88 -58.34 73.30
C GLU A 52 15.48 -57.48 72.19
N ALA A 53 15.20 -57.81 70.92
CA ALA A 53 15.68 -57.01 69.79
C ALA A 53 15.08 -55.60 69.77
N ALA A 54 13.82 -55.43 70.19
CA ALA A 54 13.20 -54.12 70.34
C ALA A 54 13.87 -53.33 71.48
N ALA A 55 14.11 -53.96 72.64
CA ALA A 55 14.80 -53.35 73.77
C ALA A 55 16.22 -52.88 73.39
N LEU A 56 16.99 -53.73 72.70
CA LEU A 56 18.33 -53.37 72.24
C LEU A 56 18.34 -52.22 71.23
N ARG A 57 17.34 -52.12 70.33
CA ARG A 57 17.23 -50.97 69.42
C ARG A 57 16.97 -49.67 70.17
N ILE A 58 16.15 -49.73 71.22
CA ILE A 58 15.87 -48.58 72.08
C ILE A 58 17.16 -48.17 72.82
N GLU A 59 17.89 -49.12 73.39
CA GLU A 59 19.16 -48.85 74.07
C GLU A 59 20.20 -48.22 73.13
N VAL A 60 20.35 -48.77 71.92
CA VAL A 60 21.25 -48.18 70.91
C VAL A 60 20.85 -46.75 70.54
N ALA A 61 19.54 -46.47 70.43
CA ALA A 61 19.07 -45.11 70.19
C ALA A 61 19.44 -44.17 71.36
N CYS A 62 19.20 -44.60 72.61
CA CYS A 62 19.56 -43.83 73.81
C CYS A 62 21.07 -43.58 73.91
N LEU A 63 21.90 -44.60 73.64
CA LEU A 63 23.36 -44.47 73.66
C LEU A 63 23.85 -43.52 72.57
N ASN A 64 23.22 -43.53 71.38
CA ASN A 64 23.56 -42.57 70.33
C ASN A 64 23.24 -41.13 70.75
N ASP A 65 22.12 -40.90 71.43
CA ASP A 65 21.75 -39.58 71.95
C ASP A 65 22.74 -39.12 73.04
N GLU A 66 23.18 -40.02 73.93
CA GLU A 66 24.17 -39.71 74.95
C GLU A 66 25.54 -39.38 74.35
N VAL A 67 26.01 -40.17 73.37
CA VAL A 67 27.24 -39.90 72.64
C VAL A 67 27.17 -38.54 71.92
N ALA A 68 26.03 -38.20 71.33
CA ALA A 68 25.81 -36.89 70.72
C ALA A 68 25.98 -35.77 71.76
N MET A 69 25.31 -35.89 72.92
CA MET A 69 25.42 -34.92 74.01
C MET A 69 26.85 -34.77 74.56
N LEU A 70 27.56 -35.88 74.75
CA LEU A 70 28.95 -35.87 75.20
C LEU A 70 29.89 -35.28 74.15
N SER A 71 29.67 -35.57 72.87
CA SER A 71 30.48 -35.00 71.78
C SER A 71 30.26 -33.48 71.63
N ASP A 72 29.06 -32.99 71.92
CA ASP A 72 28.72 -31.57 71.83
C ASP A 72 29.21 -30.75 73.06
N THR A 73 29.45 -31.40 74.21
CA THR A 73 29.81 -30.71 75.48
C THR A 73 31.24 -30.95 75.96
N SER A 74 31.86 -32.10 75.64
CA SER A 74 33.17 -32.49 76.19
C SER A 74 34.35 -31.71 75.59
N PRO A 75 35.32 -31.25 76.40
CA PRO A 75 36.54 -30.59 75.90
C PRO A 75 37.56 -31.57 75.28
N SER A 76 37.24 -32.85 75.13
CA SER A 76 38.12 -33.85 74.52
C SER A 76 38.46 -33.50 73.05
N PRO A 77 39.70 -33.74 72.57
CA PRO A 77 40.08 -33.53 71.18
C PRO A 77 39.15 -34.23 70.17
N TYR A 78 38.71 -35.44 70.48
CA TYR A 78 37.78 -36.20 69.62
C TYR A 78 36.40 -35.53 69.52
N ALA A 79 35.88 -35.02 70.64
CA ALA A 79 34.61 -34.29 70.69
C ALA A 79 34.69 -32.97 69.89
N MET A 80 35.82 -32.27 69.95
CA MET A 80 36.07 -31.09 69.11
C MET A 80 36.14 -31.45 67.62
N GLN A 81 36.84 -32.52 67.25
CA GLN A 81 36.91 -32.99 65.85
C GLN A 81 35.51 -33.35 65.32
N HIS A 82 34.69 -34.03 66.11
CA HIS A 82 33.31 -34.38 65.74
C HIS A 82 32.47 -33.11 65.51
N ARG A 83 32.53 -32.12 66.40
CA ARG A 83 31.85 -30.83 66.24
C ARG A 83 32.34 -30.07 65.00
N MET A 84 33.65 -30.02 64.76
CA MET A 84 34.21 -29.40 63.56
C MET A 84 33.73 -30.09 62.29
N ALA A 85 33.70 -31.42 62.25
CA ALA A 85 33.18 -32.18 61.12
C ALA A 85 31.68 -31.90 60.86
N LYS A 86 30.87 -31.84 61.93
CA LYS A 86 29.44 -31.48 61.87
C LYS A 86 29.23 -30.06 61.33
N LEU A 87 30.02 -29.09 61.78
CA LEU A 87 29.98 -27.71 61.28
C LEU A 87 30.41 -27.60 59.82
N LEU A 88 31.48 -28.29 59.42
CA LEU A 88 31.94 -28.32 58.02
C LEU A 88 30.89 -28.95 57.11
N ARG A 89 30.27 -30.06 57.54
CA ARG A 89 29.18 -30.69 56.79
C ARG A 89 28.00 -29.73 56.61
N ARG A 90 27.56 -29.07 57.68
CA ARG A 90 26.50 -28.06 57.61
C ARG A 90 26.85 -26.90 56.68
N ALA A 91 28.09 -26.42 56.71
CA ALA A 91 28.54 -25.34 55.82
C ALA A 91 28.54 -25.80 54.35
N LEU A 92 28.98 -27.03 54.07
CA LEU A 92 28.93 -27.60 52.71
C LEU A 92 27.49 -27.80 52.22
N ASP A 93 26.59 -28.26 53.09
CA ASP A 93 25.16 -28.42 52.77
C ASP A 93 24.52 -27.06 52.47
N GLU A 94 24.84 -26.03 53.27
CA GLU A 94 24.36 -24.65 53.06
C GLU A 94 24.91 -24.05 51.75
N ILE A 95 26.21 -24.22 51.46
CA ILE A 95 26.81 -23.76 50.21
C ILE A 95 26.16 -24.47 49.02
N SER A 96 25.91 -25.77 49.12
CA SER A 96 25.26 -26.55 48.05
C SER A 96 23.84 -26.06 47.81
N ARG A 97 23.09 -25.78 48.89
CA ARG A 97 21.75 -25.19 48.82
C ARG A 97 21.79 -23.82 48.16
N MET A 98 22.60 -22.91 48.67
CA MET A 98 22.77 -21.56 48.11
C MET A 98 23.17 -21.62 46.64
N HIS A 99 24.06 -22.54 46.26
CA HIS A 99 24.46 -22.69 44.86
C HIS A 99 23.29 -23.17 44.00
N SER A 100 22.50 -24.13 44.48
CA SER A 100 21.32 -24.61 43.74
C SER A 100 20.25 -23.52 43.58
N GLU A 101 20.02 -22.72 44.62
CA GLU A 101 19.09 -21.59 44.59
C GLU A 101 19.58 -20.50 43.62
N ALA A 102 20.86 -20.13 43.68
CA ALA A 102 21.46 -19.15 42.77
C ALA A 102 21.44 -19.61 41.30
N ARG A 103 21.63 -20.92 41.04
CA ARG A 103 21.49 -21.49 39.69
C ARG A 103 20.04 -21.41 39.21
N ALA A 104 19.09 -21.81 40.04
CA ALA A 104 17.68 -21.75 39.69
C ALA A 104 17.22 -20.30 39.43
N GLU A 105 17.72 -19.34 40.20
CA GLU A 105 17.45 -17.92 39.98
C GLU A 105 18.08 -17.41 38.67
N ALA A 106 19.32 -17.78 38.39
CA ALA A 106 19.98 -17.43 37.13
C ALA A 106 19.26 -18.02 35.92
N ASP A 107 18.88 -19.30 35.98
CA ASP A 107 18.12 -19.97 34.92
C ASP A 107 16.75 -19.31 34.72
N ALA A 108 16.08 -18.89 35.80
CA ALA A 108 14.83 -18.14 35.72
C ALA A 108 15.01 -16.75 35.07
N MET A 109 16.09 -16.04 35.37
CA MET A 109 16.40 -14.76 34.73
C MET A 109 16.69 -14.94 33.24
N ILE A 110 17.45 -15.97 32.87
CA ILE A 110 17.74 -16.29 31.46
C ILE A 110 16.44 -16.61 30.73
N ALA A 111 15.60 -17.49 31.28
CA ALA A 111 14.33 -17.85 30.67
C ALA A 111 13.38 -16.64 30.51
N ALA A 112 13.34 -15.74 31.50
CA ALA A 112 12.56 -14.50 31.42
C ALA A 112 13.09 -13.58 30.31
N ALA A 113 14.42 -13.38 30.23
CA ALA A 113 15.04 -12.57 29.19
C ALA A 113 14.82 -13.17 27.80
N GLU A 114 14.95 -14.48 27.63
CA GLU A 114 14.65 -15.18 26.37
C GLU A 114 13.19 -14.96 25.97
N ALA A 115 12.24 -15.16 26.89
CA ALA A 115 10.82 -14.94 26.62
C ALA A 115 10.49 -13.49 26.21
N GLU A 116 11.11 -12.50 26.85
CA GLU A 116 10.97 -11.08 26.47
C GLU A 116 11.56 -10.80 25.09
N THR A 117 12.74 -11.35 24.77
CA THR A 117 13.34 -11.17 23.45
C THR A 117 12.49 -11.82 22.35
N GLU A 118 11.92 -13.00 22.59
CA GLU A 118 11.01 -13.64 21.65
C GLU A 118 9.73 -12.84 21.46
N ALA A 119 9.14 -12.31 22.54
CA ALA A 119 7.96 -11.46 22.46
C ALA A 119 8.25 -10.20 21.64
N ALA A 120 9.35 -9.51 21.94
CA ALA A 120 9.76 -8.32 21.19
C ALA A 120 10.05 -8.63 19.70
N GLN A 121 10.62 -9.80 19.39
CA GLN A 121 10.83 -10.24 18.01
C GLN A 121 9.51 -10.48 17.28
N ARG A 122 8.52 -11.10 17.93
CA ARG A 122 7.18 -11.31 17.37
C ARG A 122 6.49 -9.98 17.08
N GLU A 123 6.47 -9.08 18.06
CA GLU A 123 5.92 -7.73 17.89
C GLU A 123 6.60 -6.97 16.74
N HIS A 124 7.93 -7.05 16.65
CA HIS A 124 8.67 -6.41 15.56
C HIS A 124 8.30 -6.99 14.19
N GLN A 125 8.16 -8.32 14.08
CA GLN A 125 7.74 -8.98 12.85
C GLN A 125 6.32 -8.58 12.44
N GLU A 126 5.40 -8.47 13.40
CA GLU A 126 4.03 -7.99 13.16
C GLU A 126 4.03 -6.55 12.65
N LEU A 127 4.79 -5.65 13.31
CA LEU A 127 4.94 -4.26 12.86
C LEU A 127 5.51 -4.16 11.45
N LEU A 128 6.52 -4.98 11.11
CA LEU A 128 7.07 -5.02 9.75
C LEU A 128 6.05 -5.52 8.73
N ALA A 129 5.24 -6.52 9.09
CA ALA A 129 4.18 -7.02 8.23
C ALA A 129 3.11 -5.94 7.99
N ASP A 130 2.69 -5.23 9.03
CA ASP A 130 1.74 -4.12 8.94
C ASP A 130 2.28 -2.98 8.08
N MET A 131 3.54 -2.59 8.27
CA MET A 131 4.20 -1.58 7.44
C MET A 131 4.26 -2.02 5.98
N ALA A 132 4.55 -3.29 5.70
CA ALA A 132 4.56 -3.82 4.34
C ALA A 132 3.16 -3.82 3.70
N LEU A 133 2.10 -4.10 4.47
CA LEU A 133 0.72 -3.99 4.01
C LEU A 133 0.36 -2.52 3.70
N GLN A 134 0.72 -1.59 4.57
CA GLN A 134 0.50 -0.15 4.36
C GLN A 134 1.25 0.37 3.13
N GLN A 135 2.52 -0.04 2.94
CA GLN A 135 3.29 0.33 1.75
C GLN A 135 2.62 -0.17 0.47
N LYS A 136 2.20 -1.44 0.42
CA LYS A 136 1.48 -1.99 -0.74
C LYS A 136 0.18 -1.24 -1.00
N ALA A 137 -0.60 -0.93 0.04
CA ALA A 137 -1.82 -0.16 -0.10
C ALA A 137 -1.54 1.24 -0.68
N LEU A 138 -0.54 1.94 -0.15
CA LEU A 138 -0.12 3.26 -0.66
C LEU A 138 0.40 3.18 -2.09
N GLU A 139 1.16 2.15 -2.45
CA GLU A 139 1.64 1.94 -3.82
C GLU A 139 0.47 1.74 -4.80
N THR A 140 -0.53 0.94 -4.41
CA THR A 140 -1.73 0.75 -5.24
C THR A 140 -2.51 2.06 -5.41
N GLN A 141 -2.71 2.83 -4.33
CA GLN A 141 -3.36 4.14 -4.38
C GLN A 141 -2.56 5.14 -5.23
N CYS A 142 -1.24 5.16 -5.11
CA CYS A 142 -0.36 5.98 -5.95
C CYS A 142 -0.45 5.59 -7.43
N ALA A 143 -0.54 4.29 -7.72
CA ALA A 143 -0.68 3.80 -9.10
C ALA A 143 -2.05 4.16 -9.69
N GLU A 144 -3.12 4.03 -8.92
CA GLU A 144 -4.48 4.40 -9.33
C GLU A 144 -4.61 5.91 -9.55
N THR A 145 -4.13 6.73 -8.60
CA THR A 145 -4.15 8.18 -8.74
C THR A 145 -3.34 8.67 -9.93
N LYS A 146 -2.16 8.09 -10.20
CA LYS A 146 -1.39 8.38 -11.42
C LYS A 146 -2.18 8.05 -12.68
N LYS A 147 -2.79 6.86 -12.77
CA LYS A 147 -3.63 6.48 -13.92
C LYS A 147 -4.79 7.45 -14.13
N ASN A 148 -5.45 7.87 -13.05
CA ASN A 148 -6.57 8.82 -13.12
C ASN A 148 -6.09 10.19 -13.64
N VAL A 149 -4.99 10.71 -13.10
CA VAL A 149 -4.41 11.99 -13.55
C VAL A 149 -3.96 11.90 -15.01
N ASP A 150 -3.29 10.83 -15.41
CA ASP A 150 -2.88 10.62 -16.80
C ASP A 150 -4.08 10.58 -17.75
N ALA A 151 -5.18 9.92 -17.33
CA ALA A 151 -6.42 9.88 -18.09
C ALA A 151 -7.09 11.26 -18.20
N GLU A 152 -7.13 12.05 -17.11
CA GLU A 152 -7.66 13.41 -17.11
C GLU A 152 -6.83 14.34 -18.01
N VAL A 153 -5.50 14.26 -17.94
CA VAL A 153 -4.60 15.04 -18.79
C VAL A 153 -4.77 14.66 -20.26
N ALA A 154 -4.88 13.37 -20.57
CA ALA A 154 -5.16 12.91 -21.92
C ALA A 154 -6.52 13.42 -22.43
N GLY A 155 -7.56 13.37 -21.59
CA GLY A 155 -8.89 13.90 -21.89
C GLY A 155 -8.86 15.39 -22.21
N ARG A 156 -8.26 16.21 -21.33
CA ARG A 156 -8.14 17.66 -21.55
C ARG A 156 -7.32 18.00 -22.79
N ARG A 157 -6.28 17.23 -23.11
CA ARG A 157 -5.51 17.40 -24.35
C ARG A 157 -6.34 17.10 -25.58
N ALA A 158 -7.14 16.03 -25.55
CA ALA A 158 -8.04 15.68 -26.64
C ALA A 158 -9.12 16.74 -26.86
N GLU A 159 -9.73 17.24 -25.78
CA GLU A 159 -10.69 18.35 -25.82
C GLU A 159 -10.07 19.63 -26.39
N ALA A 160 -8.88 20.00 -25.91
CA ALA A 160 -8.15 21.17 -26.41
C ALA A 160 -7.83 21.03 -27.91
N GLN A 161 -7.36 19.86 -28.35
CA GLN A 161 -7.08 19.60 -29.76
C GLN A 161 -8.36 19.70 -30.61
N SER A 162 -9.46 19.10 -30.15
CA SER A 162 -10.75 19.20 -30.84
C SER A 162 -11.24 20.65 -30.94
N SER A 163 -11.04 21.47 -29.90
CA SER A 163 -11.40 22.89 -29.93
C SER A 163 -10.53 23.69 -30.89
N ILE A 164 -9.23 23.37 -30.95
CA ILE A 164 -8.29 24.00 -31.89
C ILE A 164 -8.68 23.65 -33.32
N ASP A 165 -8.93 22.37 -33.61
CA ASP A 165 -9.31 21.90 -34.94
C ASP A 165 -10.63 22.53 -35.39
N HIS A 166 -11.61 22.65 -34.47
CA HIS A 166 -12.88 23.35 -34.74
C HIS A 166 -12.65 24.83 -35.07
N ALA A 167 -11.88 25.55 -34.25
CA ALA A 167 -11.59 26.96 -34.49
C ALA A 167 -10.83 27.20 -35.80
N PHE A 168 -9.93 26.27 -36.18
CA PHE A 168 -9.26 26.32 -37.49
C PHE A 168 -10.24 26.15 -38.64
N GLN A 169 -11.15 25.17 -38.56
CA GLN A 169 -12.17 24.96 -39.60
C GLN A 169 -13.09 26.18 -39.73
N GLU A 170 -13.54 26.77 -38.62
CA GLU A 170 -14.33 27.99 -38.62
C GLU A 170 -13.58 29.16 -39.28
N ALA A 171 -12.32 29.38 -38.90
CA ALA A 171 -11.49 30.43 -39.48
C ALA A 171 -11.25 30.23 -40.99
N GLU A 172 -11.06 28.98 -41.44
CA GLU A 172 -10.94 28.66 -42.86
C GLU A 172 -12.23 28.96 -43.62
N HIS A 173 -13.38 28.56 -43.08
CA HIS A 173 -14.69 28.85 -43.66
C HIS A 173 -14.98 30.35 -43.73
N GLU A 174 -14.67 31.11 -42.68
CA GLU A 174 -14.82 32.57 -42.68
C GLU A 174 -13.92 33.24 -43.72
N ARG A 175 -12.65 32.81 -43.79
CA ARG A 175 -11.70 33.30 -44.80
C ARG A 175 -12.22 33.04 -46.21
N GLU A 176 -12.71 31.84 -46.50
CA GLU A 176 -13.29 31.50 -47.80
C GLU A 176 -14.52 32.34 -48.14
N ARG A 177 -15.39 32.57 -47.15
CA ARG A 177 -16.57 33.43 -47.31
C ARG A 177 -16.18 34.86 -47.68
N LEU A 178 -15.24 35.44 -46.94
CA LEU A 178 -14.75 36.81 -47.18
C LEU A 178 -14.03 36.92 -48.54
N LEU A 179 -13.23 35.92 -48.92
CA LEU A 179 -12.60 35.88 -50.23
C LEU A 179 -13.62 35.78 -51.36
N ALA A 180 -14.68 34.98 -51.19
CA ALA A 180 -15.76 34.87 -52.18
C ALA A 180 -16.51 36.19 -52.31
N GLU A 181 -16.80 36.88 -51.21
CA GLU A 181 -17.45 38.18 -51.19
C GLU A 181 -16.60 39.27 -51.87
N ALA A 182 -15.32 39.38 -51.49
CA ALA A 182 -14.38 40.31 -52.10
C ALA A 182 -14.24 40.09 -53.62
N LYS A 183 -14.19 38.82 -54.06
CA LYS A 183 -14.17 38.48 -55.49
C LYS A 183 -15.45 38.92 -56.22
N ARG A 184 -16.63 38.78 -55.60
CA ARG A 184 -17.89 39.26 -56.17
C ARG A 184 -17.89 40.78 -56.32
N GLN A 185 -17.49 41.50 -55.26
CA GLN A 185 -17.40 42.96 -55.29
C GLN A 185 -16.38 43.45 -56.34
N ALA A 186 -15.22 42.81 -56.44
CA ALA A 186 -14.21 43.16 -57.45
C ALA A 186 -14.75 42.96 -58.88
N ARG A 187 -15.50 41.88 -59.14
CA ARG A 187 -16.15 41.66 -60.44
C ARG A 187 -17.19 42.74 -60.75
N LEU A 188 -18.03 43.10 -59.77
CA LEU A 188 -19.02 44.16 -59.92
C LEU A 188 -18.36 45.51 -60.26
N LEU A 189 -17.32 45.89 -59.53
CA LEU A 189 -16.57 47.13 -59.81
C LEU A 189 -15.90 47.09 -61.19
N GLN A 190 -15.35 45.94 -61.59
CA GLN A 190 -14.74 45.78 -62.91
C GLN A 190 -15.79 45.89 -64.04
N GLU A 191 -16.99 45.34 -63.83
CA GLU A 191 -18.12 45.46 -64.76
C GLU A 191 -18.60 46.91 -64.85
N GLN A 192 -18.76 47.61 -63.72
CA GLN A 192 -19.11 49.03 -63.68
C GLN A 192 -18.05 49.89 -64.39
N ALA A 193 -16.76 49.63 -64.15
CA ALA A 193 -15.67 50.32 -64.82
C ALA A 193 -15.71 50.08 -66.34
N ARG A 194 -15.98 48.84 -66.79
CA ARG A 194 -16.16 48.53 -68.22
C ARG A 194 -17.34 49.29 -68.83
N GLN A 195 -18.47 49.35 -68.12
CA GLN A 195 -19.65 50.10 -68.57
C GLN A 195 -19.35 51.60 -68.67
N ALA A 196 -18.69 52.19 -67.66
CA ALA A 196 -18.30 53.59 -67.67
C ALA A 196 -17.34 53.91 -68.83
N VAL A 197 -16.36 53.05 -69.10
CA VAL A 197 -15.46 53.19 -70.26
C VAL A 197 -16.24 53.08 -71.57
N ALA A 198 -17.18 52.14 -71.69
CA ALA A 198 -18.01 52.01 -72.88
C ALA A 198 -18.86 53.26 -73.12
N GLN A 199 -19.47 53.80 -72.07
CA GLN A 199 -20.24 55.06 -72.12
C GLN A 199 -19.36 56.25 -72.49
N ALA A 200 -18.17 56.40 -71.88
CA ALA A 200 -17.22 57.46 -72.21
C ALA A 200 -16.73 57.36 -73.66
N ASN A 201 -16.48 56.15 -74.17
CA ASN A 201 -16.16 55.92 -75.57
C ASN A 201 -17.32 56.32 -76.49
N GLN A 202 -18.56 56.01 -76.11
CA GLN A 202 -19.75 56.39 -76.88
C GLN A 202 -19.94 57.90 -76.93
N GLN A 203 -19.78 58.59 -75.79
CA GLN A 203 -19.78 60.06 -75.74
C GLN A 203 -18.66 60.66 -76.60
N ARG A 204 -17.45 60.08 -76.56
CA ARG A 204 -16.35 60.51 -77.42
C ARG A 204 -16.68 60.37 -78.90
N ILE A 205 -17.33 59.27 -79.31
CA ILE A 205 -17.80 59.09 -80.70
C ILE A 205 -18.77 60.20 -81.08
N LEU A 206 -19.78 60.47 -80.25
CA LEU A 206 -20.76 61.54 -80.50
C LEU A 206 -20.09 62.92 -80.65
N ILE A 207 -19.18 63.28 -79.73
CA ILE A 207 -18.44 64.55 -79.80
C ILE A 207 -17.58 64.61 -81.06
N LEU A 208 -16.92 63.51 -81.44
CA LEU A 208 -16.13 63.47 -82.68
C LEU A 208 -17.01 63.62 -83.92
N GLU A 209 -18.22 63.04 -83.92
CA GLU A 209 -19.20 63.21 -85.00
C GLU A 209 -19.67 64.67 -85.10
N GLU A 210 -20.00 65.33 -83.97
CA GLU A 210 -20.34 66.75 -83.93
C GLU A 210 -19.19 67.63 -84.43
N LEU A 211 -17.96 67.39 -83.97
CA LEU A 211 -16.77 68.12 -84.40
C LEU A 211 -16.48 67.92 -85.90
N MET A 212 -16.72 66.72 -86.44
CA MET A 212 -16.64 66.49 -87.89
C MET A 212 -17.71 67.28 -88.65
N GLY A 213 -18.91 67.42 -88.09
CA GLY A 213 -19.95 68.31 -88.62
C GLY A 213 -19.49 69.76 -88.68
N VAL A 214 -19.03 70.30 -87.54
CA VAL A 214 -18.49 71.68 -87.45
C VAL A 214 -17.31 71.87 -88.40
N ALA A 215 -16.40 70.89 -88.51
CA ALA A 215 -15.28 70.96 -89.43
C ALA A 215 -15.72 71.03 -90.91
N ARG A 216 -16.78 70.31 -91.30
CA ARG A 216 -17.38 70.43 -92.64
C ARG A 216 -18.02 71.79 -92.86
N ASP A 217 -18.74 72.31 -91.86
CA ASP A 217 -19.36 73.64 -91.93
C ASP A 217 -18.29 74.73 -92.08
N LEU A 218 -17.22 74.65 -91.29
CA LEU A 218 -16.06 75.53 -91.38
C LEU A 218 -15.29 75.39 -92.71
N GLN A 219 -15.35 74.24 -93.38
CA GLN A 219 -14.69 74.05 -94.67
C GLN A 219 -15.33 74.89 -95.79
N ALA A 220 -16.61 75.23 -95.67
CA ALA A 220 -17.30 76.15 -96.57
C ALA A 220 -17.06 77.64 -96.23
N VAL A 221 -16.59 77.94 -95.01
CA VAL A 221 -16.39 79.31 -94.53
C VAL A 221 -15.38 80.10 -95.38
N PRO A 222 -14.20 79.58 -95.77
CA PRO A 222 -13.26 80.32 -96.63
C PRO A 222 -13.88 80.78 -97.94
N ALA A 223 -14.65 79.90 -98.62
CA ALA A 223 -15.35 80.26 -99.85
C ALA A 223 -16.47 81.29 -99.61
N SER A 224 -17.20 81.18 -98.49
CA SER A 224 -18.22 82.17 -98.12
C SER A 224 -17.63 83.52 -97.73
N LEU A 225 -16.47 83.55 -97.04
CA LEU A 225 -15.75 84.77 -96.70
C LEU A 225 -15.11 85.40 -97.94
N GLU A 226 -14.57 84.60 -98.87
CA GLU A 226 -14.11 85.09 -100.17
C GLU A 226 -15.26 85.70 -100.99
N SER A 227 -16.44 85.08 -100.97
CA SER A 227 -17.66 85.65 -101.59
C SER A 227 -18.08 86.97 -100.92
N ALA A 228 -18.11 87.02 -99.59
CA ALA A 228 -18.46 88.24 -98.85
C ALA A 228 -17.40 89.35 -99.01
N TYR A 229 -16.11 88.99 -99.14
CA TYR A 229 -15.04 89.95 -99.45
C TYR A 229 -15.17 90.49 -100.87
N GLN A 230 -15.56 89.64 -101.83
CA GLN A 230 -15.88 90.10 -103.18
C GLN A 230 -17.10 91.01 -103.19
N GLU A 231 -18.16 90.69 -102.43
CA GLU A 231 -19.33 91.58 -102.25
C GLU A 231 -18.97 92.91 -101.58
N LEU A 232 -18.07 92.91 -100.58
CA LEU A 232 -17.59 94.13 -99.92
C LEU A 232 -16.70 94.98 -100.84
N ASN A 233 -15.83 94.34 -101.63
CA ASN A 233 -15.05 95.02 -102.68
C ASN A 233 -15.94 95.57 -103.80
N ASN A 234 -17.08 94.92 -104.07
CA ASN A 234 -18.08 95.40 -105.03
C ASN A 234 -18.99 96.49 -104.43
N ALA A 235 -19.04 96.65 -103.10
CA ALA A 235 -19.82 97.68 -102.40
C ALA A 235 -19.01 98.93 -101.98
N ALA A 236 -17.67 98.88 -102.02
CA ALA A 236 -16.80 99.97 -101.59
C ALA A 236 -16.66 101.16 -102.59
N GLU A 237 -17.47 101.22 -103.64
CA GLU A 237 -17.60 102.40 -104.52
C GLU A 237 -18.78 103.34 -104.16
N ALA A 238 -19.48 103.15 -103.03
CA ALA A 238 -20.54 104.07 -102.61
C ALA A 238 -20.62 104.30 -101.08
N SER A 239 -19.93 105.36 -100.63
CA SER A 239 -20.48 106.40 -99.74
C SER A 239 -20.91 106.06 -98.28
N VAL A 240 -20.14 106.64 -97.34
CA VAL A 240 -20.55 107.49 -96.18
C VAL A 240 -20.77 106.86 -94.78
N VAL A 241 -19.79 107.18 -93.91
CA VAL A 241 -19.80 107.74 -92.53
C VAL A 241 -20.94 107.37 -91.54
N VAL A 242 -20.61 106.82 -90.36
CA VAL A 242 -20.72 107.43 -88.99
C VAL A 242 -20.37 106.40 -87.87
N PRO A 243 -19.75 106.82 -86.74
CA PRO A 243 -19.20 105.98 -85.67
C PRO A 243 -20.06 105.94 -84.38
N LEU A 244 -19.75 105.02 -83.43
CA LEU A 244 -19.91 105.09 -81.95
C LEU A 244 -19.83 103.64 -81.40
N ASP A 245 -18.83 103.18 -80.65
CA ASP A 245 -18.39 103.50 -79.28
C ASP A 245 -19.19 102.78 -78.15
N GLN A 246 -18.43 102.28 -77.16
CA GLN A 246 -18.77 102.00 -75.75
C GLN A 246 -19.12 100.59 -75.19
N ARG A 247 -18.17 100.14 -74.34
CA ARG A 247 -18.28 99.70 -72.92
C ARG A 247 -19.21 98.54 -72.53
N SER A 248 -18.62 97.59 -71.78
CA SER A 248 -18.93 97.27 -70.37
C SER A 248 -17.95 96.17 -69.89
N GLN A 249 -16.98 96.50 -69.01
CA GLN A 249 -17.02 96.30 -67.55
C GLN A 249 -16.87 94.84 -67.07
N ALA A 250 -15.78 94.64 -66.32
CA ALA A 250 -15.46 93.54 -65.38
C ALA A 250 -16.47 93.49 -64.19
N PRO A 251 -16.29 92.76 -63.06
CA PRO A 251 -15.15 91.93 -62.59
C PRO A 251 -15.52 90.66 -61.75
N ALA A 252 -14.48 90.08 -61.13
CA ALA A 252 -14.45 89.47 -59.77
C ALA A 252 -14.88 88.00 -59.56
N GLY A 253 -13.92 87.18 -59.09
CA GLY A 253 -14.11 85.83 -58.50
C GLY A 253 -14.70 85.89 -57.08
N PRO A 254 -14.28 85.08 -56.08
CA PRO A 254 -13.50 83.82 -56.04
C PRO A 254 -14.15 82.77 -55.07
N ALA A 255 -13.33 81.92 -54.41
CA ALA A 255 -13.59 80.97 -53.29
C ALA A 255 -13.89 79.51 -53.71
N VAL A 256 -13.08 78.48 -53.44
CA VAL A 256 -12.40 77.99 -52.21
C VAL A 256 -13.35 77.70 -51.05
N ALA A 257 -13.65 76.42 -50.85
CA ALA A 257 -13.78 75.79 -49.54
C ALA A 257 -13.82 74.24 -49.68
N SER A 258 -12.92 73.60 -48.92
CA SER A 258 -13.00 72.31 -48.20
C SER A 258 -13.50 71.05 -48.90
#